data_AF-A0AAD6TF02-F1
#
_entry.id   AF-A0AAD6TF02-F1
#
_cell.length_a   1.000
_cell.length_b   1.000
_cell.length_c   1.000
_cell.angle_alpha   90.00
_cell.angle_beta   90.00
_cell.angle_gamma   90.00
#
_symmetry.space_group_name_H-M   'P 1'
#
loop_
_entity.id
_entity.type
_entity.pdbx_description
1 polymer ?
#
loop_
_entity_poly.entity_id
_entity_poly.type
_entity_poly.pdbx_seq_one_letter_code
_entity_poly.pdbx_strand_id
1 'polypeptide(L)'
;MGFYLHLSSLVLFAAFTTSGAATDFQVKPFKVDLTAQIPRLTSRLPAKTLYSDRDGGSGEWGIELDVLQELRTDWLMNFDWEAQWAELNTSLQWSLTFLLHSCDLERLVHIFEQFTAVIEGLTVHFTHEKSADPEAIPVILCHGWPLTPVILSKYTQALSKNSYRSSNH
;
A
#
# COMPACT_ATOMS: atom_id res chain seq x y z
N MET A 1 40.16 -48.01 11.14
CA MET A 1 40.41 -47.40 12.47
C MET A 1 40.27 -45.90 12.26
N GLY A 2 39.13 -45.34 12.67
CA GLY A 2 38.72 -43.98 12.31
C GLY A 2 39.31 -42.91 13.23
N PHE A 3 39.46 -41.71 12.68
CA PHE A 3 39.62 -40.48 13.45
C PHE A 3 38.63 -39.45 12.90
N TYR A 4 37.55 -39.23 13.67
CA TYR A 4 36.62 -38.12 13.50
C TYR A 4 37.20 -36.91 14.27
N LEU A 5 37.45 -35.81 13.56
CA LEU A 5 37.74 -34.51 14.17
C LEU A 5 36.41 -33.74 14.32
N HIS A 6 35.88 -33.69 15.53
CA HIS A 6 34.80 -32.78 15.90
C HIS A 6 35.39 -31.40 16.20
N LEU A 7 35.26 -30.46 15.27
CA LEU A 7 35.44 -29.03 15.55
C LEU A 7 34.15 -28.50 16.17
N SER A 8 34.18 -28.30 17.48
CA SER A 8 33.13 -27.62 18.25
C SER A 8 33.47 -26.14 18.29
N SER A 9 32.87 -25.34 17.41
CA SER A 9 32.84 -23.88 17.55
C SER A 9 31.43 -23.46 17.93
N LEU A 10 31.23 -23.31 19.24
CA LEU A 10 30.02 -22.76 19.83
C LEU A 10 30.08 -21.23 19.64
N VAL A 11 29.42 -20.70 18.61
CA VAL A 11 29.19 -19.25 18.50
C VAL A 11 28.00 -18.92 19.40
N LEU A 12 28.29 -18.33 20.55
CA LEU A 12 27.30 -17.81 21.48
C LEU A 12 26.72 -16.52 20.90
N PHE A 13 25.67 -16.62 20.06
CA PHE A 13 24.83 -15.46 19.79
C PHE A 13 24.01 -15.18 21.05
N ALA A 14 24.30 -14.06 21.71
CA ALA A 14 23.38 -13.50 22.69
C ALA A 14 22.09 -13.15 21.93
N ALA A 15 21.10 -14.05 22.01
CA ALA A 15 19.75 -13.73 21.60
C ALA A 15 19.26 -12.61 22.51
N PHE A 16 18.99 -11.43 21.95
CA PHE A 16 18.04 -10.52 22.57
C PHE A 16 16.71 -11.26 22.63
N THR A 17 16.44 -11.95 23.74
CA THR A 17 15.11 -12.42 24.05
C THR A 17 14.28 -11.19 24.35
N THR A 18 13.63 -10.65 23.31
CA THR A 18 12.44 -9.84 23.53
C THR A 18 11.40 -10.79 24.13
N SER A 19 11.41 -10.90 25.46
CA SER A 19 10.33 -11.50 26.22
C SER A 19 9.15 -10.51 26.24
N GLY A 20 8.64 -10.17 25.06
CA GLY A 20 7.26 -9.73 24.92
C GLY A 20 6.42 -11.00 24.82
N ALA A 21 5.40 -11.15 25.64
CA ALA A 21 4.43 -12.22 25.45
C ALA A 21 4.01 -12.22 23.97
N ALA A 22 4.26 -13.32 23.26
CA ALA A 22 3.90 -13.45 21.86
C ALA A 22 2.37 -13.48 21.77
N THR A 23 1.75 -12.31 21.76
CA THR A 23 0.37 -12.16 21.35
C THR A 23 0.31 -12.60 19.90
N ASP A 24 -0.37 -13.71 19.64
CA ASP A 24 -0.65 -14.17 18.29
C ASP A 24 -1.61 -13.18 17.63
N PHE A 25 -1.04 -12.21 16.92
CA PHE A 25 -1.78 -11.20 16.19
C PHE A 25 -2.47 -11.76 14.93
N GLN A 26 -2.36 -13.07 14.66
CA GLN A 26 -2.97 -13.75 13.51
C GLN A 26 -2.72 -13.03 12.18
N VAL A 27 -1.47 -12.60 11.96
CA VAL A 27 -1.09 -11.84 10.77
C VAL A 27 -1.31 -12.69 9.51
N LYS A 28 -2.10 -12.19 8.57
CA LYS A 28 -2.44 -12.88 7.31
C LYS A 28 -2.18 -11.97 6.11
N PRO A 29 -1.64 -12.51 5.00
CA PRO A 29 -1.60 -11.80 3.73
C PRO A 29 -3.00 -11.34 3.31
N PHE A 30 -3.07 -10.17 2.71
CA PHE A 30 -4.33 -9.57 2.26
C PHE A 30 -4.24 -9.21 0.78
N LYS A 31 -5.35 -9.40 0.07
CA LYS A 31 -5.57 -8.91 -1.28
C LYS A 31 -6.90 -8.18 -1.31
N VAL A 32 -6.92 -7.02 -1.95
CA VAL A 32 -8.14 -6.27 -2.19
C VAL A 32 -9.01 -7.09 -3.13
N ASP A 33 -10.29 -7.25 -2.82
CA ASP A 33 -11.27 -7.87 -3.71
C ASP A 33 -12.33 -6.84 -4.04
N LEU A 34 -12.41 -6.46 -5.32
CA LEU A 34 -13.39 -5.51 -5.85
C LEU A 34 -14.45 -6.17 -6.74
N THR A 35 -14.50 -7.51 -6.80
CA THR A 35 -15.38 -8.28 -7.68
C THR A 35 -16.86 -7.90 -7.52
N ALA A 36 -17.29 -7.62 -6.29
CA ALA A 36 -18.68 -7.20 -6.02
C ALA A 36 -18.87 -5.67 -6.06
N GLN A 37 -17.79 -4.90 -5.88
CA GLN A 37 -17.80 -3.47 -5.66
C GLN A 37 -17.84 -2.71 -6.98
N ILE A 38 -17.08 -3.14 -7.99
CA ILE A 38 -17.07 -2.52 -9.33
C ILE A 38 -18.46 -2.64 -9.98
N PRO A 39 -19.10 -3.83 -10.08
CA PRO A 39 -20.46 -3.94 -10.62
C PRO A 39 -21.50 -3.15 -9.82
N ARG A 40 -21.34 -3.11 -8.49
CA ARG A 40 -22.21 -2.30 -7.62
C ARG A 40 -22.04 -0.80 -7.88
N LEU A 41 -20.82 -0.34 -8.15
CA LEU A 41 -20.54 1.06 -8.48
C LEU A 41 -21.18 1.42 -9.83
N THR A 42 -20.88 0.64 -10.87
CA THR A 42 -21.33 0.89 -12.24
C THR A 42 -22.85 0.78 -12.40
N SER A 43 -23.54 -0.02 -11.57
CA SER A 43 -25.01 -0.06 -11.54
C SER A 43 -25.65 1.13 -10.80
N ARG A 44 -24.97 1.71 -9.80
CA ARG A 44 -25.55 2.76 -8.95
C ARG A 44 -25.28 4.18 -9.46
N LEU A 45 -24.11 4.42 -10.04
CA LEU A 45 -23.73 5.76 -10.50
C LEU A 45 -24.68 6.32 -11.57
N PRO A 46 -25.15 5.56 -12.58
CA PRO A 46 -26.09 6.07 -13.59
C PRO A 46 -27.46 6.37 -13.00
N ALA A 47 -27.91 5.58 -12.02
CA ALA A 47 -29.23 5.72 -11.39
C ALA A 47 -29.33 6.92 -10.42
N LYS A 48 -28.21 7.59 -10.12
CA LYS A 48 -28.18 8.75 -9.22
C LYS A 48 -28.51 10.03 -9.98
N THR A 49 -29.66 10.62 -9.67
CA THR A 49 -30.02 11.97 -10.09
C THR A 49 -28.98 12.98 -9.57
N LEU A 50 -28.45 13.80 -10.48
CA LEU A 50 -27.71 15.01 -10.12
C LEU A 50 -28.70 16.18 -10.07
N TYR A 51 -28.47 17.12 -9.17
CA TYR A 51 -29.25 18.36 -9.14
C TYR A 51 -29.09 19.11 -10.46
N SER A 52 -30.19 19.69 -10.95
CA SER A 52 -30.25 20.38 -12.25
C SER A 52 -29.88 21.86 -12.19
N ASP A 53 -29.83 22.42 -10.98
CA ASP A 53 -29.88 23.87 -10.80
C ASP A 53 -28.48 24.42 -10.51
N ARG A 54 -28.09 25.43 -11.31
CA ARG A 54 -26.78 26.07 -11.31
C ARG A 54 -26.78 27.31 -10.42
N ASP A 55 -27.25 27.19 -9.19
CA ASP A 55 -27.40 28.36 -8.30
C ASP A 55 -26.12 28.73 -7.53
N GLY A 56 -24.97 28.08 -7.81
CA GLY A 56 -23.70 28.45 -7.20
C GLY A 56 -22.52 28.03 -8.08
N GLY A 57 -22.04 28.95 -8.92
CA GLY A 57 -21.04 28.69 -9.97
C GLY A 57 -19.67 29.33 -9.73
N SER A 58 -19.15 29.31 -8.50
CA SER A 58 -17.85 29.93 -8.17
C SER A 58 -16.84 28.99 -7.48
N GLY A 59 -17.15 27.70 -7.28
CA GLY A 59 -16.34 26.76 -6.51
C GLY A 59 -16.30 27.06 -5.00
N GLU A 60 -16.83 28.21 -4.58
CA GLU A 60 -16.85 28.69 -3.20
C GLU A 60 -17.77 27.84 -2.31
N TRP A 61 -18.76 27.17 -2.90
CA TRP A 61 -19.75 26.34 -2.20
C TRP A 61 -19.50 24.84 -2.36
N GLY A 62 -18.37 24.46 -2.96
CA GLY A 62 -17.98 23.07 -3.16
C GLY A 62 -17.75 22.73 -4.63
N ILE A 63 -17.87 21.44 -4.94
CA ILE A 63 -17.62 20.92 -6.28
C ILE A 63 -18.76 21.33 -7.23
N GLU A 64 -18.37 21.88 -8.38
CA GLU A 64 -19.30 22.33 -9.41
C GLU A 64 -20.02 21.17 -10.09
N LEU A 65 -21.23 21.43 -10.59
CA LEU A 65 -22.08 20.41 -11.20
C LEU A 65 -21.44 19.82 -12.48
N ASP A 66 -20.78 20.64 -13.29
CA ASP A 66 -20.08 20.19 -14.49
C ASP A 66 -18.88 19.30 -14.14
N VAL A 67 -18.09 19.66 -13.13
CA VAL A 67 -17.00 18.81 -12.62
C VAL A 67 -17.53 17.48 -12.10
N LEU A 68 -18.66 17.46 -11.37
CA LEU A 68 -19.30 16.22 -10.93
C LEU A 68 -19.78 15.34 -12.10
N GLN A 69 -20.30 15.95 -13.16
CA GLN A 69 -20.72 15.25 -14.38
C GLN A 69 -19.52 14.66 -15.14
N GLU A 70 -18.42 15.40 -15.21
CA GLU A 70 -17.16 14.95 -15.79
C GLU A 70 -16.59 13.77 -14.99
N LEU A 71 -16.44 13.90 -13.66
CA LEU A 71 -15.96 12.81 -12.80
C LEU A 71 -16.82 11.55 -12.91
N ARG A 72 -18.15 11.70 -13.01
CA ARG A 72 -19.06 10.57 -13.25
C ARG A 72 -18.77 9.92 -14.60
N THR A 73 -18.59 10.72 -15.64
CA THR A 73 -18.30 10.24 -17.00
C THR A 73 -16.97 9.49 -17.01
N ASP A 74 -15.95 10.05 -16.37
CA ASP A 74 -14.65 9.41 -16.24
C ASP A 74 -14.76 8.06 -15.53
N TRP A 75 -15.42 8.01 -14.37
CA TRP A 75 -15.57 6.76 -13.61
C TRP A 75 -16.34 5.67 -14.34
N LEU A 76 -17.25 6.05 -15.24
CA LEU A 76 -18.08 5.10 -16.00
C LEU A 76 -17.45 4.67 -17.32
N MET A 77 -16.69 5.56 -17.97
CA MET A 77 -16.29 5.38 -19.38
C MET A 77 -14.77 5.35 -19.58
N ASN A 78 -14.01 6.11 -18.79
CA ASN A 78 -12.58 6.36 -19.05
C ASN A 78 -11.66 5.71 -18.01
N PHE A 79 -12.16 5.45 -16.80
CA PHE A 79 -11.38 4.88 -15.71
C PHE A 79 -11.34 3.35 -15.77
N ASP A 80 -10.13 2.81 -15.88
CA ASP A 80 -9.90 1.37 -15.89
C ASP A 80 -9.82 0.81 -14.46
N TRP A 81 -10.98 0.42 -13.93
CA TRP A 81 -11.10 -0.17 -12.60
C TRP A 81 -10.34 -1.49 -12.45
N GLU A 82 -10.25 -2.29 -13.50
CA GLU A 82 -9.57 -3.59 -13.47
C GLU A 82 -8.05 -3.41 -13.42
N ALA A 83 -7.52 -2.48 -14.21
CA ALA A 83 -6.11 -2.11 -14.14
C ALA A 83 -5.75 -1.56 -12.75
N GLN A 84 -6.58 -0.67 -12.20
CA GLN A 84 -6.34 -0.13 -10.87
C GLN A 84 -6.41 -1.21 -9.78
N TRP A 85 -7.38 -2.11 -9.86
CA TRP A 85 -7.51 -3.24 -8.93
C TRP A 85 -6.31 -4.18 -9.01
N ALA A 86 -5.85 -4.50 -10.22
CA ALA A 86 -4.65 -5.30 -10.43
C ALA A 86 -3.42 -4.63 -9.80
N GLU A 87 -3.26 -3.33 -9.99
CA GLU A 87 -2.16 -2.56 -9.41
C GLU A 87 -2.20 -2.57 -7.87
N LEU A 88 -3.37 -2.38 -7.25
CA LEU A 88 -3.53 -2.45 -5.79
C LEU A 88 -3.00 -3.78 -5.22
N ASN A 89 -3.15 -4.87 -5.98
CA ASN A 89 -2.75 -6.22 -5.58
C ASN A 89 -1.36 -6.63 -6.07
N THR A 90 -0.66 -5.77 -6.82
CA THR A 90 0.66 -6.09 -7.35
C THR A 90 1.74 -5.58 -6.41
N SER A 91 2.38 -6.50 -5.68
CA SER A 91 3.62 -6.24 -4.96
C SER A 91 4.79 -6.50 -5.91
N LEU A 92 5.26 -5.48 -6.63
CA LEU A 92 6.46 -5.63 -7.46
C LEU A 92 7.70 -5.55 -6.58
N GLN A 93 8.16 -6.69 -6.05
CA GLN A 93 9.56 -6.80 -5.67
C GLN A 93 10.38 -6.71 -6.98
N TRP A 94 11.28 -5.73 -7.02
CA TRP A 94 11.83 -5.13 -8.25
C TRP A 94 12.07 -6.10 -9.41
N SER A 95 11.35 -5.87 -10.51
CA SER A 95 11.58 -6.49 -11.81
C SER A 95 11.63 -5.38 -12.86
N LEU A 96 12.60 -5.50 -13.77
CA LEU A 96 13.14 -4.54 -14.75
C LEU A 96 12.15 -3.90 -15.75
N THR A 97 10.85 -3.89 -15.50
CA THR A 97 9.83 -3.32 -16.40
C THR A 97 9.85 -1.79 -16.45
N PHE A 98 10.62 -1.13 -15.57
CA PHE A 98 10.72 0.34 -15.50
C PHE A 98 11.41 1.00 -16.73
N LEU A 99 11.88 0.24 -17.72
CA LEU A 99 12.60 0.78 -18.88
C LEU A 99 11.80 0.87 -20.19
N LEU A 100 10.52 0.47 -20.25
CA LEU A 100 9.82 0.41 -21.56
C LEU A 100 8.58 1.29 -21.75
N HIS A 101 8.07 2.02 -20.76
CA HIS A 101 6.94 2.94 -20.97
C HIS A 101 7.16 4.29 -20.29
N SER A 102 7.85 5.19 -21.00
CA SER A 102 8.15 6.56 -20.58
C SER A 102 6.95 7.54 -20.67
N CYS A 103 5.70 7.05 -20.66
CA CYS A 103 4.50 7.89 -20.67
C CYS A 103 3.48 7.36 -19.67
N ASP A 104 3.73 7.55 -18.37
CA ASP A 104 2.74 7.63 -17.27
C ASP A 104 3.42 7.50 -15.90
N LEU A 105 4.43 8.33 -15.63
CA LEU A 105 5.14 8.33 -14.34
C LEU A 105 4.27 8.81 -13.17
N GLU A 106 3.07 9.37 -13.42
CA GLU A 106 2.13 9.80 -12.37
C GLU A 106 1.16 8.69 -11.92
N ARG A 107 1.06 7.57 -12.64
CA ARG A 107 0.05 6.53 -12.36
C ARG A 107 0.56 5.30 -11.62
N LEU A 108 1.88 5.13 -11.47
CA LEU A 108 2.42 3.92 -10.84
C LEU A 108 2.37 4.03 -9.31
N VAL A 109 1.23 3.68 -8.74
CA VAL A 109 1.03 3.48 -7.32
C VAL A 109 1.59 2.10 -6.96
N HIS A 110 2.86 2.07 -6.52
CA HIS A 110 3.43 0.83 -6.00
C HIS A 110 2.88 0.54 -4.60
N ILE A 111 2.02 -0.46 -4.48
CA ILE A 111 1.53 -0.90 -3.17
C ILE A 111 2.36 -2.08 -2.67
N PHE A 112 2.91 -1.92 -1.47
CA PHE A 112 3.68 -2.94 -0.77
C PHE A 112 2.80 -4.12 -0.37
N GLU A 113 3.44 -5.20 0.10
CA GLU A 113 2.72 -6.34 0.64
C GLU A 113 1.71 -5.90 1.71
N GLN A 114 0.47 -6.38 1.55
CA GLN A 114 -0.65 -6.01 2.39
C GLN A 114 -0.96 -7.15 3.35
N PHE A 115 -1.32 -6.79 4.58
CA PHE A 115 -1.61 -7.73 5.65
C PHE A 115 -2.83 -7.28 6.45
N THR A 116 -3.40 -8.24 7.15
CA THR A 116 -4.36 -7.99 8.23
C THR A 116 -3.87 -8.65 9.51
N ALA A 117 -4.18 -8.05 10.64
CA ALA A 117 -3.93 -8.60 11.97
C ALA A 117 -5.15 -8.37 12.87
N VAL A 118 -5.29 -9.19 13.91
CA VAL A 118 -6.31 -8.99 14.95
C VAL A 118 -5.66 -8.33 16.15
N ILE A 119 -6.05 -7.08 16.42
CA ILE A 119 -5.57 -6.30 17.57
C ILE A 119 -6.80 -5.92 18.38
N GLU A 120 -6.85 -6.37 19.64
CA GLU A 120 -7.99 -6.09 20.54
C GLU A 120 -9.36 -6.47 19.95
N GLY A 121 -9.39 -7.54 19.14
CA GLY A 121 -10.60 -8.02 18.46
C GLY A 121 -10.97 -7.28 17.18
N LEU A 122 -10.20 -6.27 16.78
CA LEU A 122 -10.38 -5.53 15.53
C LEU A 122 -9.44 -6.05 14.44
N THR A 123 -9.98 -6.23 13.23
CA THR A 123 -9.17 -6.50 12.03
C THR A 123 -8.51 -5.19 11.58
N VAL A 124 -7.20 -5.12 11.71
CA VAL A 124 -6.38 -3.96 11.28
C VAL A 124 -5.67 -4.31 9.97
N HIS A 125 -5.91 -3.53 8.93
CA HIS A 125 -5.17 -3.60 7.66
C HIS A 125 -3.93 -2.72 7.70
N PHE A 126 -2.83 -3.21 7.14
CA PHE A 126 -1.60 -2.44 6.98
C PHE A 126 -0.79 -2.91 5.77
N THR A 127 0.09 -2.03 5.29
CA THR A 127 1.15 -2.37 4.34
C THR A 127 2.46 -2.51 5.10
N HIS A 128 3.32 -3.43 4.69
CA HIS A 128 4.65 -3.58 5.27
C HIS A 128 5.70 -3.75 4.18
N GLU A 129 6.77 -2.96 4.29
CA GLU A 129 7.96 -3.07 3.45
C GLU A 129 9.17 -3.32 4.34
N LYS A 130 9.90 -4.39 4.05
CA LYS A 130 11.08 -4.75 4.84
C LYS A 130 12.31 -4.13 4.21
N SER A 131 13.11 -3.43 5.01
CA SER A 131 14.43 -2.99 4.57
C SER A 131 15.35 -4.19 4.33
N ALA A 132 16.28 -4.04 3.37
CA ALA A 132 17.39 -4.97 3.19
C ALA A 132 18.47 -4.81 4.28
N ASP A 133 18.49 -3.68 4.98
CA ASP A 133 19.41 -3.42 6.09
C ASP A 133 18.88 -4.07 7.39
N PRO A 134 19.61 -5.03 8.00
CA PRO A 134 19.19 -5.67 9.24
C PRO A 134 19.13 -4.72 10.44
N GLU A 135 19.84 -3.59 10.40
CA GLU A 135 19.85 -2.58 11.46
C GLU A 135 18.85 -1.43 11.18
N ALA A 136 17.97 -1.59 10.19
CA ALA A 136 16.99 -0.58 9.83
C ALA A 136 16.07 -0.25 11.01
N ILE A 137 15.89 1.05 11.26
CA ILE A 137 14.97 1.54 12.28
C ILE A 137 13.53 1.28 11.79
N PRO A 138 12.68 0.58 12.57
CA PRO A 138 11.28 0.40 12.21
C PRO A 138 10.55 1.74 12.29
N VAL A 139 9.86 2.10 11.21
CA VAL A 139 9.06 3.33 11.12
C VAL A 139 7.60 2.96 10.86
N ILE A 140 6.69 3.52 11.66
CA ILE A 140 5.25 3.44 11.43
C ILE A 140 4.80 4.71 10.71
N LEU A 141 4.17 4.55 9.55
CA LEU A 141 3.54 5.65 8.83
C LEU A 141 2.03 5.58 9.01
N CYS A 142 1.45 6.67 9.50
CA CYS A 142 0.00 6.80 9.67
C CYS A 142 -0.57 7.74 8.62
N HIS A 143 -1.72 7.40 8.05
CA HIS A 143 -2.48 8.32 7.20
C HIS A 143 -3.58 9.00 8.01
N GLY A 144 -3.96 10.20 7.59
CA GLY A 144 -5.11 10.92 8.13
C GLY A 144 -6.35 10.77 7.25
N TRP A 145 -7.42 11.47 7.61
CA TRP A 145 -8.58 11.67 6.75
C TRP A 145 -8.30 12.81 5.74
N PRO A 146 -8.76 12.75 4.48
CA PRO A 146 -9.56 11.71 3.81
C PRO A 146 -8.71 10.63 3.12
N LEU A 147 -7.44 10.51 3.48
CA LEU A 147 -6.46 9.70 2.78
C LEU A 147 -6.50 8.23 3.21
N THR A 148 -5.87 7.38 2.41
CA THR A 148 -5.73 5.93 2.63
C THR A 148 -4.23 5.56 2.65
N PRO A 149 -3.85 4.34 3.09
CA PRO A 149 -2.44 3.92 3.10
C PRO A 149 -1.74 4.02 1.75
N VAL A 150 -2.50 3.96 0.66
CA VAL A 150 -2.01 4.06 -0.72
C VAL A 150 -1.16 5.30 -0.96
N ILE A 151 -1.52 6.45 -0.37
CA ILE A 151 -0.77 7.71 -0.54
C ILE A 151 0.64 7.65 0.06
N LEU A 152 0.85 6.76 1.04
CA LEU A 152 2.10 6.65 1.77
C LEU A 152 3.16 5.86 0.99
N SER A 153 2.75 5.14 -0.06
CA SER A 153 3.62 4.32 -0.90
C SER A 153 4.89 5.05 -1.37
N LYS A 154 4.73 6.31 -1.82
CA LYS A 154 5.84 7.16 -2.27
C LYS A 154 6.89 7.42 -1.18
N TYR A 155 6.48 7.52 0.08
CA TYR A 155 7.40 7.75 1.20
C TYR A 155 8.06 6.46 1.64
N THR A 156 7.29 5.38 1.75
CA THR A 156 7.83 4.06 2.10
C THR A 156 8.93 3.64 1.13
N GLN A 157 8.76 3.91 -0.17
CA GLN A 157 9.80 3.63 -1.17
C GLN A 157 11.08 4.46 -0.93
N ALA A 158 10.96 5.73 -0.59
CA ALA A 158 12.14 6.57 -0.31
C ALA A 158 12.87 6.12 0.97
N LEU A 159 12.11 5.72 2.00
CA LEU A 159 12.63 5.26 3.28
C LEU A 159 13.23 3.85 3.19
N SER A 160 12.71 2.97 2.34
CA SER A 160 13.28 1.63 2.13
C SER A 160 14.54 1.65 1.26
N LYS A 161 14.66 2.61 0.32
CA LYS A 161 15.81 2.75 -0.58
C LYS A 161 17.02 3.46 0.05
N ASN A 162 16.79 4.38 0.99
CA ASN A 162 17.88 5.14 1.61
C ASN A 162 18.45 4.40 2.83
N SER A 163 19.33 3.44 2.58
CA SER A 163 20.49 3.25 3.44
C SER A 163 21.37 4.49 3.28
N TYR A 164 21.03 5.57 3.97
CA TYR A 164 21.92 6.73 4.12
C TYR A 164 23.08 6.28 5.02
N ARG A 165 23.97 5.48 4.44
CA ARG A 165 25.24 5.10 5.03
C ARG A 165 26.06 6.39 5.04
N SER A 166 26.04 7.06 6.18
CA SER A 166 27.00 8.12 6.50
C SER A 166 28.40 7.52 6.50
N SER A 167 29.00 7.38 5.32
CA SER A 167 30.45 7.41 5.21
C SER A 167 30.86 8.86 5.45
N ASN A 168 31.01 9.25 6.71
CA ASN A 168 31.87 10.33 7.21
C ASN A 168 31.68 10.45 8.73
N HIS A 169 32.52 9.74 9.50
CA HIS A 169 33.47 10.26 10.49
C HIS A 169 34.18 9.12 11.21
#